data_AF-A0A258L9Z7-F1
#
_entry.id   AF-A0A258L9Z7-F1
#
_cell.length_a   1.000
_cell.length_b   1.000
_cell.length_c   1.000
_cell.angle_alpha   90.00
_cell.angle_beta   90.00
_cell.angle_gamma   90.00
#
_symmetry.space_group_name_H-M   'P 1'
#
loop_
_entity.id
_entity.type
_entity.pdbx_description
1 polymer ?
#
loop_
_entity_poly.entity_id
_entity_poly.type
_entity_poly.pdbx_seq_one_letter_code
_entity_poly.pdbx_strand_id
1 'polypeptide(L)' 'LPNAYRLGCAFAAQEMELVPTGPDDVKLHAIATELGVRVF' A
#
# COMPACT_ATOMS: atom_id res chain seq x y z
N LEU A 1 -11.04 -13.94 0.15
CA LEU A 1 -12.16 -13.88 -0.81
C LEU A 1 -11.58 -13.96 -2.22
N PRO A 2 -12.17 -14.75 -3.13
CA PRO A 2 -11.81 -14.68 -4.55
C PRO A 2 -11.90 -13.22 -5.02
N ASN A 3 -10.86 -12.74 -5.70
CA ASN A 3 -10.75 -11.36 -6.21
C ASN A 3 -10.72 -10.23 -5.16
N ALA A 4 -10.35 -10.51 -3.90
CA ALA A 4 -10.15 -9.45 -2.91
C ALA A 4 -9.06 -8.47 -3.35
N TYR A 5 -9.31 -7.16 -3.19
CA TYR A 5 -8.34 -6.12 -3.51
C TYR A 5 -7.99 -5.29 -2.27
N ARG A 6 -6.71 -5.26 -1.89
CA ARG A 6 -6.19 -4.51 -0.75
C ARG A 6 -5.67 -3.16 -1.24
N LEU A 7 -6.49 -2.12 -1.07
CA LEU A 7 -6.12 -0.74 -1.34
C LEU A 7 -5.77 -0.05 -0.02
N GLY A 8 -4.55 0.49 0.08
CA GLY A 8 -4.17 1.40 1.16
C GLY A 8 -4.61 2.84 0.85
N CYS A 9 -4.84 3.63 1.88
CA CYS A 9 -5.07 5.07 1.78
C CYS A 9 -4.18 5.78 2.78
N ALA A 10 -3.34 6.69 2.31
CA ALA A 10 -2.37 7.42 3.14
C ALA A 10 -2.05 8.78 2.51
N PHE A 11 -1.38 9.65 3.25
CA PHE A 11 -0.82 10.87 2.68
C PHE A 11 0.48 10.56 1.92
N ALA A 12 0.75 11.28 0.83
CA ALA A 12 1.97 11.11 0.04
C ALA A 12 3.23 11.36 0.89
N ALA A 13 3.14 12.24 1.90
CA ALA A 13 4.21 12.51 2.84
C ALA A 13 4.61 11.31 3.73
N GLN A 14 3.81 10.23 3.74
CA GLN A 14 4.11 9.00 4.49
C GLN A 14 4.87 7.96 3.65
N GLU A 15 5.15 8.24 2.37
CA GLU A 15 5.94 7.35 1.52
C GLU A 15 7.39 7.26 2.01
N MET A 16 7.91 6.04 2.10
CA MET A 16 9.28 5.75 2.51
C MET A 16 9.92 4.77 1.52
N GLU A 17 11.23 4.91 1.29
CA GLU A 17 11.98 4.00 0.39
C GLU A 17 11.97 2.55 0.90
N LEU A 18 12.02 2.36 2.21
CA LEU A 18 12.00 1.06 2.87
C LEU A 18 11.09 1.11 4.10
N VAL A 19 10.28 0.07 4.26
CA VAL A 19 9.49 -0.17 5.48
C VAL A 19 9.94 -1.53 6.03
N PRO A 20 10.26 -1.63 7.33
CA PRO A 20 10.54 -2.93 7.95
C PRO A 20 9.36 -3.88 7.77
N THR A 21 9.62 -5.11 7.33
CA THR A 21 8.59 -6.15 7.14
C THR A 21 8.83 -7.34 8.05
N GLY A 22 7.78 -7.86 8.66
CA GLY A 22 7.73 -9.10 9.42
C GLY A 22 7.14 -10.28 8.63
N PRO A 23 7.13 -11.48 9.23
CA PRO A 23 6.69 -12.71 8.56
C PRO A 23 5.19 -12.73 8.21
N ASP A 24 4.38 -11.95 8.92
CA ASP A 24 2.91 -11.92 8.76
C ASP A 24 2.41 -10.70 7.97
N ASP A 25 3.33 -9.83 7.51
CA ASP A 25 2.94 -8.64 6.75
C ASP A 25 2.45 -9.00 5.36
N VAL A 26 1.37 -8.33 4.94
CA VAL A 26 0.73 -8.60 3.65
C VAL A 26 0.88 -7.38 2.75
N LYS A 27 1.42 -7.60 1.55
CA LYS A 27 1.49 -6.55 0.53
C LYS A 27 0.10 -6.08 0.10
N LEU A 28 -0.05 -4.77 0.01
CA LEU A 28 -1.18 -4.12 -0.65
C LEU A 28 -0.99 -4.21 -2.17
N HIS A 29 -2.11 -4.19 -2.90
CA HIS A 29 -2.04 -4.17 -4.37
C HIS A 29 -1.85 -2.74 -4.90
N ALA A 30 -2.33 -1.74 -4.15
CA ALA A 30 -2.15 -0.33 -4.47
C ALA A 30 -2.27 0.54 -3.22
N ILE A 31 -1.80 1.78 -3.33
CA ILE A 31 -1.99 2.84 -2.34
C ILE A 31 -2.55 4.09 -3.05
N ALA A 32 -3.60 4.66 -2.49
CA ALA A 32 -4.14 5.96 -2.86
C ALA A 32 -3.58 7.06 -1.94
N THR A 33 -3.12 8.15 -2.55
CA THR A 33 -2.70 9.39 -1.88
C THR A 33 -3.36 10.60 -2.54
N GLU A 34 -3.13 11.79 -2.01
CA GLU A 34 -3.55 13.06 -2.61
C GLU A 34 -2.91 13.35 -3.98
N LEU A 35 -1.87 12.60 -4.38
CA LEU A 35 -1.22 12.71 -5.69
C LEU A 35 -1.73 11.69 -6.72
N GLY A 36 -2.54 10.71 -6.28
CA GLY A 36 -3.09 9.67 -7.15
C GLY A 36 -2.98 8.26 -6.58
N VAL A 37 -3.21 7.25 -7.43
CA VAL A 37 -3.15 5.83 -7.07
C VAL A 37 -1.91 5.19 -7.67
N ARG A 38 -1.11 4.52 -6.83
CA ARG A 38 0.07 3.75 -7.23
C ARG A 38 -0.17 2.25 -7.06
N VAL A 39 0.11 1.48 -8.12
CA VAL A 39 -0.06 0.01 -8.17
C VAL A 39 1.30 -0.67 -8.02
N PHE A 40 1.33 -1.83 -7.36
CA PHE A 40 2.55 -2.63 -7.08
C PHE A 40 2.47 -4.06 -7.64
#